data_AF-A0A2H0BF08-F1
#
_entry.id   AF-A0A2H0BF08-F1
#
_cell.length_a   1.000
_cell.length_b   1.000
_cell.length_c   1.000
_cell.angle_alpha   90.00
_cell.angle_beta   90.00
_cell.angle_gamma   90.00
#
_symmetry.space_group_name_H-M   'P 1'
#
loop_
_entity.id
_entity.type
_entity.pdbx_description
1 polymer ?
#
loop_
_entity_poly.entity_id
_entity_poly.type
_entity_poly.pdbx_seq_one_letter_code
_entity_poly.pdbx_strand_id
1 'polypeptide(L)'
;MKIENYKKSIIRFVPAVIWMSIIFYVSSIPNLELNGELSAYDLVLRKIAHMVEYAILVVLFWWGLEKPLTKRAQLEIFLMAFIYALSDEFHQNYVPTRDGKLTDVLIDTVGIITAIGLIRYIASPKQK
;
A
#
# COMPACT_ATOMS: atom_id res chain seq x y z
N MET A 1 6.43 0.02 31.84
CA MET A 1 7.06 0.86 30.80
C MET A 1 7.13 0.20 29.40
N LYS A 2 7.78 -0.96 29.17
CA LYS A 2 7.83 -1.59 27.82
C LYS A 2 6.47 -2.05 27.27
N ILE A 3 5.61 -2.62 28.11
CA ILE A 3 4.30 -3.18 27.71
C ILE A 3 3.33 -2.07 27.26
N GLU A 4 3.34 -0.93 27.95
CA GLU A 4 2.51 0.23 27.65
C GLU A 4 2.87 0.86 26.29
N ASN A 5 4.17 0.97 26.00
CA ASN A 5 4.64 1.46 24.70
C ASN A 5 4.30 0.50 23.56
N TYR A 6 4.30 -0.81 23.80
CA TYR A 6 3.93 -1.81 22.79
C TYR A 6 2.43 -1.75 22.46
N LYS A 7 1.57 -1.66 23.48
CA LYS A 7 0.12 -1.47 23.29
C LYS A 7 -0.20 -0.19 22.51
N LYS A 8 0.50 0.90 22.82
CA LYS A 8 0.34 2.19 22.13
C LYS A 8 0.74 2.11 20.65
N SER A 9 1.86 1.45 20.36
CA SER A 9 2.32 1.23 18.98
C SER A 9 1.35 0.36 18.18
N ILE A 10 0.82 -0.73 18.76
CA ILE A 10 -0.18 -1.59 18.08
C ILE A 10 -1.45 -0.80 17.70
N ILE A 11 -1.95 0.05 18.59
CA ILE A 11 -3.16 0.84 18.32
C ILE A 11 -2.95 1.78 17.12
N ARG A 12 -1.72 2.26 16.87
CA ARG A 12 -1.42 3.09 15.70
C ARG A 12 -1.36 2.31 14.38
N PHE A 13 -1.33 0.98 14.41
CA PHE A 13 -1.53 0.20 13.19
C PHE A 13 -3.01 0.03 12.82
N VAL A 14 -3.95 0.42 13.69
CA VAL A 14 -5.39 0.30 13.39
C VAL A 14 -5.77 0.98 12.07
N PRO A 15 -5.36 2.24 11.78
CA PRO A 15 -5.65 2.85 10.48
C PRO A 15 -5.04 2.11 9.30
N ALA A 16 -3.83 1.55 9.44
CA ALA A 16 -3.21 0.74 8.39
C ALA A 16 -4.03 -0.53 8.13
N VAL A 17 -4.48 -1.22 9.19
CA VAL A 17 -5.32 -2.41 9.09
C VAL A 17 -6.69 -2.10 8.47
N ILE A 18 -7.30 -0.97 8.82
CA ILE A 18 -8.54 -0.50 8.19
C ILE A 18 -8.31 -0.25 6.71
N TRP A 19 -7.20 0.41 6.35
CA TRP A 19 -6.87 0.69 4.96
C TRP A 19 -6.59 -0.58 4.15
N MET A 20 -5.86 -1.55 4.72
CA MET A 20 -5.71 -2.89 4.13
C MET A 20 -7.09 -3.55 3.93
N SER A 21 -7.99 -3.45 4.90
CA SER A 21 -9.33 -4.02 4.75
C SER A 21 -10.12 -3.37 3.61
N ILE A 22 -9.92 -2.07 3.37
CA ILE A 22 -10.51 -1.33 2.24
C ILE A 22 -9.92 -1.81 0.92
N ILE A 23 -8.59 -1.87 0.79
CA ILE A 23 -7.91 -2.37 -0.42
C ILE A 23 -8.41 -3.78 -0.75
N PHE A 24 -8.35 -4.70 0.22
CA PHE A 24 -8.79 -6.08 0.04
C PHE A 24 -10.26 -6.18 -0.40
N TYR A 25 -11.13 -5.37 0.22
CA TYR A 25 -12.54 -5.31 -0.16
C TYR A 25 -12.73 -4.82 -1.59
N VAL A 26 -12.08 -3.73 -2.00
CA VAL A 26 -12.15 -3.21 -3.37
C VAL A 26 -11.60 -4.23 -4.38
N SER A 27 -10.50 -4.90 -4.05
CA SER A 27 -9.91 -5.98 -4.83
C SER A 27 -10.83 -7.20 -4.97
N SER A 28 -11.75 -7.41 -4.02
CA SER A 28 -12.74 -8.49 -4.08
C SER A 28 -13.94 -8.21 -5.01
N ILE A 29 -14.08 -6.99 -5.54
CA ILE A 29 -15.21 -6.61 -6.39
C ILE A 29 -14.97 -7.11 -7.82
N PRO A 30 -15.81 -8.04 -8.33
CA PRO A 30 -15.75 -8.53 -9.70
C PRO A 30 -16.31 -7.47 -10.67
N ASN A 31 -16.03 -7.60 -11.96
CA ASN A 31 -16.61 -6.77 -13.02
C ASN A 31 -16.44 -5.25 -12.84
N LEU A 32 -15.31 -4.77 -12.30
CA LEU A 32 -14.97 -3.34 -12.35
C LEU A 32 -14.63 -2.87 -13.79
N GLU A 33 -14.61 -3.78 -14.75
CA GLU A 33 -14.56 -3.47 -16.17
C GLU A 33 -15.93 -2.95 -16.62
N LEU A 34 -16.03 -1.62 -16.78
CA LEU A 34 -17.21 -0.98 -17.34
C LEU A 34 -17.42 -1.48 -18.77
N ASN A 35 -18.43 -2.32 -18.98
CA ASN A 35 -19.08 -2.59 -20.27
C ASN A 35 -18.23 -3.27 -21.37
N GLY A 36 -17.24 -4.10 -21.02
CA GLY A 36 -16.57 -5.01 -21.99
C GLY A 36 -15.62 -4.35 -23.01
N GLU A 37 -15.62 -3.02 -23.11
CA GLU A 37 -14.57 -2.24 -23.78
C GLU A 37 -13.73 -1.53 -22.72
N LEU A 38 -12.62 -2.15 -22.31
CA LEU A 38 -11.60 -1.50 -21.50
C LEU A 38 -11.04 -0.31 -22.28
N SER A 39 -11.57 0.89 -22.02
CA SER A 39 -10.94 2.09 -22.53
C SER A 39 -9.53 2.20 -21.94
N ALA A 40 -8.57 2.68 -22.73
CA ALA A 40 -7.22 2.92 -22.23
C ALA A 40 -7.22 3.84 -21.00
N TYR A 41 -8.23 4.71 -20.88
CA TYR A 41 -8.46 5.56 -19.72
C TYR A 41 -8.77 4.77 -18.45
N ASP A 42 -9.65 3.77 -18.50
CA ASP A 42 -10.00 2.96 -17.33
C ASP A 42 -8.81 2.13 -16.84
N LEU A 43 -7.98 1.64 -17.75
CA LEU A 43 -6.73 0.96 -17.42
C LEU A 43 -5.75 1.89 -16.70
N VAL A 44 -5.57 3.11 -17.19
CA VAL A 44 -4.66 4.09 -16.57
C VAL A 44 -5.18 4.51 -15.20
N LEU A 45 -6.48 4.80 -15.07
CA LEU A 45 -7.08 5.19 -13.79
C LEU A 45 -6.95 4.09 -12.74
N ARG A 46 -7.17 2.82 -13.11
CA ARG A 46 -6.94 1.68 -12.20
C ARG A 46 -5.49 1.63 -11.72
N LYS A 47 -4.52 1.74 -12.63
CA LYS A 47 -3.09 1.73 -12.27
C LYS A 47 -2.69 2.88 -11.35
N ILE A 48 -3.28 4.06 -11.55
CA ILE A 48 -3.07 5.22 -10.65
C ILE A 48 -3.72 4.95 -9.29
N ALA A 49 -4.93 4.39 -9.25
CA ALA A 49 -5.62 4.06 -7.99
C ALA A 49 -4.79 3.10 -7.15
N HIS A 50 -4.32 2.00 -7.74
CA HIS A 50 -3.38 1.04 -7.16
C HIS A 50 -2.13 1.75 -6.58
N MET A 51 -1.46 2.57 -7.40
CA MET A 51 -0.29 3.32 -6.94
C MET A 51 -0.58 4.22 -5.73
N VAL A 52 -1.76 4.86 -5.70
CA VAL A 52 -2.20 5.74 -4.59
C VAL A 52 -2.56 4.93 -3.34
N GLU A 53 -3.25 3.80 -3.49
CA GLU A 53 -3.65 2.92 -2.38
C GLU A 53 -2.43 2.44 -1.59
N TYR A 54 -1.40 1.97 -2.29
CA TYR A 54 -0.17 1.50 -1.65
C TYR A 54 0.71 2.65 -1.15
N ALA A 55 0.66 3.83 -1.78
CA ALA A 55 1.30 5.02 -1.24
C ALA A 55 0.70 5.45 0.11
N ILE A 56 -0.64 5.44 0.22
CA ILE A 56 -1.33 5.71 1.50
C ILE A 56 -0.97 4.64 2.53
N LEU A 57 -0.96 3.36 2.15
CA LEU A 57 -0.58 2.27 3.04
C LEU A 57 0.84 2.46 3.63
N VAL A 58 1.80 2.87 2.81
CA VAL A 58 3.17 3.20 3.25
C VAL A 58 3.20 4.31 4.28
N VAL A 59 2.42 5.38 4.08
CA VAL A 59 2.31 6.50 5.04
C VAL A 59 1.75 5.99 6.37
N LEU A 60 0.73 5.13 6.33
CA LEU A 60 0.10 4.56 7.53
C LEU A 60 1.05 3.61 8.28
N PHE A 61 1.83 2.79 7.57
CA PHE A 61 2.87 1.96 8.20
C PHE A 61 3.99 2.80 8.82
N TRP A 62 4.44 3.85 8.13
CA TRP A 62 5.42 4.77 8.69
C TRP A 62 4.90 5.43 9.97
N TRP A 63 3.65 5.88 9.97
CA TRP A 63 2.99 6.46 11.14
C TRP A 63 2.87 5.45 12.31
N GLY A 64 2.49 4.20 12.01
CA GLY A 64 2.36 3.13 13.00
C GLY A 64 3.68 2.72 13.65
N LEU A 65 4.79 2.78 12.91
CA LEU A 65 6.11 2.40 13.43
C LEU A 65 6.66 3.35 14.51
N GLU A 66 6.18 4.61 14.56
CA GLU A 66 6.63 5.64 15.50
C GLU A 66 8.16 5.86 15.55
N LYS A 67 8.86 5.54 14.46
CA LYS A 67 10.33 5.59 14.40
C LYS A 67 10.81 6.59 13.36
N PRO A 68 12.00 7.18 13.55
CA PRO A 68 12.69 7.89 12.48
C PRO A 68 12.82 6.99 11.25
N LEU A 69 12.73 7.58 10.06
CA LEU A 69 12.80 6.87 8.78
C LEU A 69 14.24 6.42 8.45
N THR A 70 14.83 5.60 9.32
CA THR A 70 16.12 4.95 9.12
C THR A 70 16.08 4.00 7.92
N LYS A 71 17.24 3.59 7.38
CA LYS A 71 17.30 2.58 6.30
C LYS A 71 16.57 1.29 6.68
N ARG A 72 16.64 0.88 7.95
CA ARG A 72 15.91 -0.28 8.47
C ARG A 72 14.40 -0.07 8.47
N ALA A 73 13.91 1.08 8.93
CA ALA A 73 12.49 1.40 8.89
C ALA A 73 11.95 1.44 7.45
N GLN A 74 12.72 1.99 6.50
CA GLN A 74 12.37 1.99 5.07
C GLN A 74 12.22 0.56 4.54
N LEU A 75 13.16 -0.33 4.88
CA LEU A 75 13.09 -1.74 4.47
C LEU A 75 11.90 -2.47 5.13
N GLU A 76 11.64 -2.23 6.41
CA GLU A 76 10.49 -2.81 7.13
C GLU A 76 9.16 -2.39 6.47
N ILE A 77 8.97 -1.09 6.19
CA ILE A 77 7.77 -0.56 5.52
C ILE A 77 7.63 -1.12 4.11
N PHE A 78 8.73 -1.13 3.34
CA PHE A 78 8.75 -1.68 1.99
C PHE A 78 8.30 -3.14 1.98
N LEU A 79 8.91 -3.98 2.83
CA LEU A 79 8.59 -5.41 2.88
C LEU A 79 7.15 -5.64 3.32
N MET A 80 6.64 -4.90 4.32
CA MET A 80 5.25 -5.02 4.75
C MET A 80 4.26 -4.69 3.62
N ALA A 81 4.47 -3.57 2.92
CA ALA A 81 3.60 -3.15 1.83
C ALA A 81 3.74 -4.07 0.59
N PHE A 82 4.95 -4.51 0.26
CA PHE A 82 5.22 -5.39 -0.87
C PHE A 82 4.64 -6.79 -0.67
N ILE A 83 4.81 -7.38 0.53
CA ILE A 83 4.18 -8.66 0.87
C ILE A 83 2.66 -8.53 0.81
N TYR A 84 2.11 -7.40 1.27
CA TYR A 84 0.69 -7.16 1.18
C TYR A 84 0.21 -7.06 -0.28
N ALA A 85 0.94 -6.36 -1.15
CA ALA A 85 0.65 -6.30 -2.59
C ALA A 85 0.62 -7.69 -3.24
N LEU A 86 1.63 -8.52 -2.95
CA LEU A 86 1.65 -9.91 -3.40
C LEU A 86 0.44 -10.71 -2.88
N SER A 87 0.02 -10.48 -1.63
CA SER A 87 -1.12 -11.19 -1.05
C SER A 87 -2.45 -10.76 -1.66
N ASP A 88 -2.61 -9.48 -1.99
CA ASP A 88 -3.82 -8.96 -2.63
C ASP A 88 -3.93 -9.47 -4.08
N GLU A 89 -2.83 -9.44 -4.83
CA GLU A 89 -2.77 -10.00 -6.18
C GLU A 89 -3.09 -11.50 -6.19
N PHE A 90 -2.53 -12.23 -5.22
CA PHE A 90 -2.83 -13.65 -5.05
C PHE A 90 -4.32 -13.88 -4.74
N HIS A 91 -4.92 -13.04 -3.90
CA HIS A 91 -6.36 -13.06 -3.60
C HIS A 91 -7.21 -12.78 -4.85
N GLN A 92 -6.82 -11.83 -5.70
CA GLN A 92 -7.57 -11.50 -6.92
C GLN A 92 -7.70 -12.68 -7.89
N ASN A 93 -6.76 -13.64 -7.90
CA ASN A 93 -6.87 -14.87 -8.70
C ASN A 93 -8.09 -15.75 -8.32
N TYR A 94 -8.66 -15.54 -7.13
CA TYR A 94 -9.84 -16.25 -6.64
C TYR A 94 -11.14 -15.45 -6.83
N VAL A 95 -11.05 -14.23 -7.36
CA VAL A 95 -12.20 -13.35 -7.61
C VAL A 95 -12.68 -13.58 -9.05
N PRO A 96 -13.97 -13.91 -9.29
CA PRO A 96 -14.49 -14.07 -10.63
C PRO A 96 -14.22 -12.84 -11.48
N THR A 97 -13.86 -13.01 -12.76
CA THR A 97 -13.59 -11.91 -13.72
C THR A 97 -12.38 -11.02 -13.37
N ARG A 98 -11.57 -11.43 -12.40
CA ARG A 98 -10.24 -10.87 -12.13
C ARG A 98 -9.19 -11.90 -12.49
N ASP A 99 -8.07 -11.41 -13.01
CA ASP A 99 -6.88 -12.19 -13.23
C ASP A 99 -5.75 -11.42 -12.58
N GLY A 100 -5.07 -12.04 -11.63
CA GLY A 100 -4.00 -11.39 -10.89
C GLY A 100 -2.80 -11.21 -11.82
N LYS A 101 -2.35 -9.97 -12.01
CA LYS A 101 -1.26 -9.62 -12.92
C LYS A 101 -0.04 -9.21 -12.14
N LEU A 102 1.10 -9.83 -12.47
CA LEU A 102 2.40 -9.40 -11.98
C LEU A 102 2.67 -7.91 -12.29
N THR A 103 2.07 -7.36 -13.35
CA THR A 103 2.17 -5.93 -13.67
C THR A 103 1.57 -5.02 -12.61
N ASP A 104 0.53 -5.46 -11.90
CA ASP A 104 -0.15 -4.65 -10.90
C ASP A 104 0.69 -4.59 -9.62
N VAL A 105 1.26 -5.73 -9.18
CA VAL A 105 2.31 -5.76 -8.13
C VAL A 105 3.49 -4.83 -8.45
N LEU A 106 3.95 -4.77 -9.70
CA LEU A 106 5.04 -3.87 -10.10
C LEU A 106 4.64 -2.40 -9.96
N ILE A 107 3.40 -2.05 -10.32
CA ILE A 107 2.87 -0.69 -10.21
C ILE A 107 2.69 -0.30 -8.75
N ASP A 108 2.17 -1.21 -7.92
CA ASP A 108 2.07 -1.04 -6.47
C ASP A 108 3.45 -0.79 -5.86
N THR A 109 4.44 -1.57 -6.30
CA THR A 109 5.84 -1.40 -5.87
C THR A 109 6.40 -0.02 -6.22
N VAL A 110 6.06 0.53 -7.40
CA VAL A 110 6.44 1.91 -7.77
C VAL A 110 5.78 2.92 -6.84
N GLY A 111 4.50 2.73 -6.49
CA GLY A 111 3.80 3.56 -5.50
C GLY A 111 4.45 3.52 -4.13
N ILE A 112 4.81 2.31 -3.66
CA ILE A 112 5.52 2.08 -2.39
C ILE A 112 6.84 2.84 -2.36
N ILE A 113 7.68 2.66 -3.38
CA ILE A 113 9.01 3.30 -3.47
C ILE A 113 8.86 4.83 -3.53
N THR A 114 7.90 5.32 -4.32
CA THR A 114 7.63 6.77 -4.46
C THR A 114 7.23 7.38 -3.12
N ALA A 115 6.32 6.73 -2.38
CA ALA A 115 5.88 7.19 -1.07
C ALA A 115 7.03 7.19 -0.05
N ILE A 116 7.86 6.15 0.00
CA ILE A 116 9.06 6.11 0.86
C ILE A 116 10.01 7.28 0.52
N GLY A 117 10.24 7.53 -0.76
CA GLY A 117 11.06 8.65 -1.24
C GLY A 117 10.52 10.01 -0.81
N LEU A 118 9.20 10.21 -0.95
CA LEU A 118 8.52 11.45 -0.55
C LEU A 118 8.59 11.67 0.97
N ILE A 119 8.31 10.64 1.77
CA ILE A 119 8.43 10.71 3.23
C ILE A 119 9.86 11.07 3.61
N ARG A 120 10.86 10.43 2.98
CA ARG A 120 12.27 10.74 3.22
C ARG A 120 12.60 12.20 2.91
N TYR A 121 12.11 12.72 1.79
CA TYR A 121 12.32 14.12 1.40
C TYR A 121 11.72 15.08 2.44
N ILE A 122 10.47 14.85 2.86
CA ILE A 122 9.75 15.70 3.82
C ILE A 122 10.35 15.59 5.23
N ALA A 123 10.72 14.38 5.66
CA ALA A 123 11.26 14.12 7.00
C ALA A 123 12.76 14.43 7.13
N SER A 124 13.45 14.73 6.02
CA SER A 124 14.85 15.16 6.10
C SER A 124 14.94 16.53 6.78
N PRO A 125 15.80 16.69 7.81
CA PRO A 125 16.02 18.01 8.39
C PRO A 125 16.56 18.92 7.27
N LYS A 126 15.78 19.93 6.90
CA LYS A 126 16.24 20.96 5.96
C LYS A 126 17.50 21.59 6.57
N GLN A 127 18.66 21.34 5.98
CA GLN A 127 19.87 22.07 6.32
C GLN A 127 19.57 23.55 6.05
N LYS A 128 19.46 24.35 7.13
CA LYS A 128 19.52 25.80 7.05
C LYS A 128 20.98 26.23 7.09
#